data_AF-A0A147B7S2-F1
#
_entry.id   AF-A0A147B7S2-F1
#
_cell.length_a   1.000
_cell.length_b   1.000
_cell.length_c   1.000
_cell.angle_alpha   90.00
_cell.angle_beta   90.00
_cell.angle_gamma   90.00
#
_symmetry.space_group_name_H-M   'P 1'
#
loop_
_entity.id
_entity.type
_entity.pdbx_description
1 polymer ?
#
loop_
_entity_poly.entity_id
_entity_poly.type
_entity_poly.pdbx_seq_one_letter_code
_entity_poly.pdbx_strand_id
1 'polypeptide(L)'
;PASDMYLFARAGLLLLAVTIDIALCAQPIDNVARLDPEDRRLLQEAVRKGNGVAETVTGFIIRAEELTSQVTAAVEELKSNDQCHGLLQKIDSIARDFADMKGKQSAILDAAKEINKKLANIGDSSSTTLSKLEGFRSISESIEDVRKSLSTTTEGIQQWTKELPELIGQQNWTTFLRNSLRDIQDIKKSWYIENISGHVARAASGRVWLNSETFVVAGYTGQLLVSFERESNGDVWLGLYFSLCMSSEDMMLQWPFRIPYTLEVNHPTVPERDVVGHVTFKNFSKGHNEFRKPSGRSGGLHCNMGYGNPRFRNMEFLQSEGFLMNDAITASIVLHTGDNLTEV
;
A
#
# COMPACT_ATOMS: atom_id res chain seq x y z
N PRO A 1 -21.21 -23.63 -0.98
CA PRO A 1 -19.91 -23.22 -1.58
C PRO A 1 -19.86 -21.74 -2.03
N ALA A 2 -20.96 -21.15 -2.54
CA ALA A 2 -21.02 -19.73 -2.91
C ALA A 2 -21.49 -18.78 -1.77
N SER A 3 -21.96 -19.32 -0.63
CA SER A 3 -22.39 -18.55 0.54
C SER A 3 -21.24 -18.05 1.41
N ASP A 4 -20.11 -18.77 1.40
CA ASP A 4 -19.02 -18.54 2.36
C ASP A 4 -18.06 -17.47 1.83
N MET A 5 -17.93 -17.34 0.50
CA MET A 5 -17.19 -16.27 -0.15
C MET A 5 -17.82 -14.88 0.06
N TYR A 6 -19.16 -14.82 0.12
CA TYR A 6 -19.90 -13.59 0.41
C TYR A 6 -19.73 -13.15 1.88
N LEU A 7 -19.46 -14.10 2.79
CA LEU A 7 -19.20 -13.83 4.20
C LEU A 7 -17.80 -13.23 4.41
N PHE A 8 -16.79 -13.68 3.65
CA PHE A 8 -15.42 -13.16 3.70
C PHE A 8 -15.29 -11.76 3.09
N ALA A 9 -15.95 -11.48 1.96
CA ALA A 9 -15.97 -10.14 1.37
C ALA A 9 -16.68 -9.12 2.26
N ARG A 10 -17.76 -9.54 2.94
CA ARG A 10 -18.50 -8.70 3.88
C ARG A 10 -17.73 -8.45 5.19
N ALA A 11 -16.91 -9.41 5.63
CA ALA A 11 -16.00 -9.24 6.76
C ALA A 11 -14.83 -8.28 6.44
N GLY A 12 -14.30 -8.31 5.22
CA GLY A 12 -13.28 -7.34 4.76
C GLY A 12 -13.81 -5.91 4.66
N LEU A 13 -15.01 -5.72 4.13
CA LEU A 13 -15.69 -4.41 4.09
C LEU A 13 -16.06 -3.88 5.50
N LEU A 14 -16.41 -4.76 6.44
CA LEU A 14 -16.64 -4.41 7.84
C LEU A 14 -15.34 -4.06 8.57
N LEU A 15 -14.22 -4.69 8.24
CA LEU A 15 -12.90 -4.30 8.77
C LEU A 15 -12.45 -2.94 8.25
N LEU A 16 -12.65 -2.65 6.95
CA LEU A 16 -12.31 -1.37 6.35
C LEU A 16 -13.15 -0.22 6.93
N ALA A 17 -14.45 -0.43 7.13
CA ALA A 17 -15.34 0.53 7.79
C ALA A 17 -14.93 0.80 9.26
N VAL A 18 -14.43 -0.23 9.95
CA VAL A 18 -13.90 -0.12 11.32
C VAL A 18 -12.58 0.64 11.38
N THR A 19 -11.68 0.44 10.41
CA THR A 19 -10.42 1.20 10.35
C THR A 19 -10.68 2.68 10.04
N ILE A 20 -11.69 2.96 9.21
CA ILE A 20 -12.17 4.32 8.92
C ILE A 20 -12.80 4.95 10.18
N ASP A 21 -13.60 4.21 10.95
CA ASP A 21 -14.17 4.72 12.22
C ASP A 21 -13.08 4.99 13.28
N ILE A 22 -12.06 4.13 13.38
CA ILE A 22 -10.93 4.34 14.31
C ILE A 22 -10.11 5.58 13.91
N ALA A 23 -9.93 5.83 12.61
CA ALA A 23 -9.27 7.04 12.10
C ALA A 23 -10.13 8.30 12.25
N LEU A 24 -11.46 8.19 12.14
CA LEU A 24 -12.41 9.30 12.31
C LEU A 24 -12.69 9.64 13.78
N CYS A 25 -12.38 8.75 14.73
CA CYS A 25 -12.48 9.02 16.17
C CYS A 25 -11.39 9.95 16.73
N ALA A 26 -10.42 10.39 15.93
CA ALA A 26 -9.45 11.42 16.30
C ALA A 26 -10.02 12.86 16.25
N GLN A 27 -11.28 13.04 16.67
CA GLN A 27 -11.83 14.38 16.90
C GLN A 27 -11.13 15.02 18.11
N PRO A 28 -10.85 16.34 18.10
CA PRO A 28 -10.25 17.00 19.24
C PRO A 28 -11.21 16.90 20.42
N ILE A 29 -10.83 16.18 21.46
CA ILE A 29 -11.55 16.22 22.73
C ILE A 29 -11.26 17.59 23.34
N ASP A 30 -12.19 18.55 23.18
CA ASP A 30 -12.09 19.92 23.70
C ASP A 30 -11.81 19.98 25.22
N ASN A 31 -12.07 18.88 25.94
CA ASN A 31 -11.80 18.74 27.36
C ASN A 31 -10.32 18.46 27.72
N VAL A 32 -9.44 18.14 26.76
CA VAL A 32 -7.99 17.93 27.01
C VAL A 32 -7.30 19.24 27.43
N ALA A 33 -7.85 20.39 27.02
CA ALA A 33 -7.34 21.71 27.40
C ALA A 33 -7.43 22.02 28.91
N ARG A 34 -8.20 21.23 29.67
CA ARG A 34 -8.38 21.39 31.12
C ARG A 34 -7.47 20.50 31.98
N LEU A 35 -6.71 19.59 31.37
CA LEU A 35 -5.72 18.76 32.08
C LEU A 35 -4.49 19.60 32.42
N ASP A 36 -3.88 19.30 33.57
CA ASP A 36 -2.55 19.81 33.93
C ASP A 36 -1.55 19.45 32.81
N PRO A 37 -0.61 20.35 32.46
CA PRO A 37 0.40 20.11 31.44
C PRO A 37 1.07 18.72 31.47
N GLU A 38 1.36 18.17 32.65
CA GLU A 38 2.03 16.87 32.76
C GLU A 38 1.09 15.70 32.43
N ASP A 39 -0.16 15.74 32.91
CA ASP A 39 -1.19 14.74 32.55
C ASP A 39 -1.53 14.80 31.05
N ARG A 40 -1.54 16.00 30.47
CA ARG A 40 -1.70 16.20 29.03
C ARG A 40 -0.55 15.60 28.24
N ARG A 41 0.69 15.80 28.70
CA ARG A 41 1.90 15.23 28.09
C ARG A 41 1.87 13.71 28.12
N LEU A 42 1.51 13.12 29.26
CA LEU A 42 1.39 11.68 29.42
C LEU A 42 0.27 11.09 28.54
N LEU A 43 -0.88 11.75 28.46
CA LEU A 43 -1.99 11.34 27.59
C LEU A 43 -1.61 11.41 26.11
N GLN A 44 -0.97 12.49 25.67
CA GLN A 44 -0.50 12.64 24.28
C GLN A 44 0.58 11.60 23.94
N GLU A 45 1.49 11.31 24.88
CA GLU A 45 2.50 10.28 24.69
C GLU A 45 1.87 8.88 24.60
N ALA A 46 0.86 8.59 25.42
CA ALA A 46 0.10 7.33 25.37
C ALA A 46 -0.69 7.18 24.06
N VAL A 47 -1.37 8.23 23.59
CA VAL A 47 -2.08 8.25 22.31
C VAL A 47 -1.11 8.06 21.14
N ARG A 48 0.03 8.77 21.15
CA ARG A 48 1.07 8.62 20.12
C ARG A 48 1.63 7.20 20.07
N LYS A 49 1.90 6.60 21.23
CA LYS A 49 2.35 5.21 21.33
C LYS A 49 1.25 4.24 20.86
N GLY A 50 0.00 4.49 21.22
CA GLY A 50 -1.16 3.71 20.76
C GLY A 50 -1.35 3.73 19.25
N ASN A 51 -1.24 4.90 18.62
CA ASN A 51 -1.34 5.05 17.16
C ASN A 51 -0.18 4.34 16.45
N GLY A 52 1.06 4.48 16.94
CA GLY A 52 2.21 3.75 16.37
C GLY A 52 2.06 2.22 16.49
N VAL A 53 1.45 1.73 17.57
CA VAL A 53 1.09 0.31 17.72
C VAL A 53 0.00 -0.09 16.73
N ALA A 54 -1.04 0.73 16.56
CA ALA A 54 -2.13 0.44 15.61
C ALA A 54 -1.65 0.40 14.15
N GLU A 55 -0.78 1.32 13.74
CA GLU A 55 -0.14 1.33 12.40
C GLU A 55 0.74 0.10 12.19
N THR A 56 1.58 -0.22 13.19
CA THR A 56 2.43 -1.41 13.16
C THR A 56 1.58 -2.67 13.02
N VAL A 57 0.54 -2.81 13.86
CA VAL A 57 -0.40 -3.93 13.81
C VAL A 57 -1.05 -4.01 12.44
N THR A 58 -1.61 -2.91 11.91
CA THR A 58 -2.26 -2.86 10.59
C THR A 58 -1.32 -3.29 9.46
N GLY A 59 -0.07 -2.83 9.47
CA GLY A 59 0.94 -3.27 8.50
C GLY A 59 1.26 -4.76 8.61
N PHE A 60 1.23 -5.33 9.82
CA PHE A 60 1.34 -6.78 10.04
C PHE A 60 0.10 -7.53 9.53
N ILE A 61 -1.11 -6.99 9.71
CA ILE A 61 -2.36 -7.61 9.21
C ILE A 61 -2.28 -7.80 7.70
N ILE A 62 -1.98 -6.72 6.97
CA ILE A 62 -1.94 -6.74 5.51
C ILE A 62 -0.91 -7.76 5.01
N ARG A 63 0.28 -7.81 5.62
CA ARG A 63 1.32 -8.78 5.26
C ARG A 63 0.94 -10.21 5.58
N ALA A 64 0.24 -10.45 6.69
CA ALA A 64 -0.20 -11.78 7.08
C ALA A 64 -1.32 -12.30 6.16
N GLU A 65 -2.26 -11.44 5.75
CA GLU A 65 -3.34 -11.81 4.81
C GLU A 65 -2.79 -12.14 3.43
N GLU A 66 -1.84 -11.34 2.94
CA GLU A 66 -1.15 -11.60 1.67
C GLU A 66 -0.37 -12.93 1.71
N LEU A 67 0.40 -13.15 2.78
CA LEU A 67 1.15 -14.39 2.95
C LEU A 67 0.21 -15.61 3.06
N THR A 68 -0.93 -15.48 3.75
CA THR A 68 -1.93 -16.54 3.87
C THR A 68 -2.52 -16.88 2.49
N SER A 69 -2.82 -15.87 1.68
CA SER A 69 -3.33 -16.05 0.31
C SER A 69 -2.32 -16.82 -0.56
N GLN A 70 -1.04 -16.41 -0.52
CA GLN A 70 0.04 -17.05 -1.28
C GLN A 70 0.31 -18.49 -0.84
N VAL A 71 0.35 -18.75 0.47
CA VAL A 71 0.51 -20.11 1.02
C VAL A 71 -0.68 -20.99 0.62
N THR A 72 -1.91 -20.46 0.67
CA THR A 72 -3.11 -21.21 0.26
C THR A 72 -3.06 -21.59 -1.21
N ALA A 73 -2.66 -20.66 -2.09
CA ALA A 73 -2.49 -20.94 -3.52
C ALA A 73 -1.42 -22.03 -3.77
N ALA A 74 -0.26 -21.93 -3.10
CA ALA A 74 0.81 -22.92 -3.20
C ALA A 74 0.38 -24.30 -2.67
N VAL A 75 -0.45 -24.36 -1.63
CA VAL A 75 -1.02 -25.61 -1.11
C VAL A 75 -1.94 -26.28 -2.11
N GLU A 76 -2.84 -25.52 -2.75
CA GLU A 76 -3.74 -26.07 -3.77
C GLU A 76 -2.97 -26.61 -4.98
N GLU A 77 -1.87 -25.95 -5.36
CA GLU A 77 -0.97 -26.45 -6.40
C GLU A 77 -0.28 -27.75 -5.97
N LEU A 78 0.19 -27.84 -4.72
CA LEU A 78 0.86 -29.02 -4.18
C LEU A 78 -0.08 -30.20 -3.90
N LYS A 79 -1.37 -29.96 -3.62
CA LYS A 79 -2.39 -31.01 -3.45
C LYS A 79 -2.60 -31.83 -4.73
N SER A 80 -2.22 -31.30 -5.90
CA SER A 80 -2.25 -32.03 -7.16
C SER A 80 -1.09 -33.04 -7.31
N ASN A 81 -0.14 -33.08 -6.36
CA ASN A 81 1.05 -33.92 -6.41
C ASN A 81 1.08 -34.93 -5.23
N ASP A 82 0.82 -36.21 -5.53
CA ASP A 82 0.73 -37.31 -4.56
C ASP A 82 2.01 -37.54 -3.72
N GLN A 83 3.16 -36.99 -4.14
CA GLN A 83 4.43 -37.15 -3.41
C GLN A 83 4.60 -36.18 -2.22
N CYS A 84 3.70 -35.22 -2.03
CA CYS A 84 3.85 -34.13 -1.06
C CYS A 84 3.11 -34.34 0.28
N HIS A 85 2.66 -35.55 0.61
CA HIS A 85 1.78 -35.77 1.77
C HIS A 85 2.36 -35.29 3.12
N GLY A 86 3.66 -35.49 3.37
CA GLY A 86 4.34 -35.00 4.57
C GLY A 86 4.52 -33.47 4.60
N LEU A 87 4.60 -32.83 3.43
CA LEU A 87 4.66 -31.38 3.30
C LEU A 87 3.28 -30.76 3.56
N LEU A 88 2.22 -31.37 3.02
CA LEU A 88 0.83 -30.96 3.22
C LEU A 88 0.43 -30.98 4.71
N GLN A 89 0.82 -32.02 5.47
CA GLN A 89 0.56 -32.06 6.91
C GLN A 89 1.24 -30.91 7.68
N LYS A 90 2.45 -30.52 7.27
CA LYS A 90 3.16 -29.38 7.87
C LYS A 90 2.51 -28.05 7.48
N ILE A 91 2.07 -27.90 6.22
CA ILE A 91 1.39 -26.68 5.80
C ILE A 91 0.02 -26.54 6.47
N ASP A 92 -0.73 -27.64 6.67
CA ASP A 92 -1.98 -27.62 7.45
C ASP A 92 -1.75 -27.23 8.91
N SER A 93 -0.60 -27.59 9.50
CA SER A 93 -0.20 -27.10 10.81
C SER A 93 0.00 -25.59 10.81
N ILE A 94 0.73 -25.06 9.81
CA ILE A 94 0.99 -23.64 9.65
C ILE A 94 -0.31 -22.86 9.42
N ALA A 95 -1.20 -23.36 8.57
CA ALA A 95 -2.50 -22.75 8.33
C ALA A 95 -3.34 -22.66 9.61
N ARG A 96 -3.26 -23.66 10.50
CA ARG A 96 -3.90 -23.62 11.83
C ARG A 96 -3.25 -22.59 12.76
N ASP A 97 -1.93 -22.48 12.77
CA ASP A 97 -1.22 -21.48 13.57
C ASP A 97 -1.54 -20.05 13.09
N PHE A 98 -1.64 -19.83 11.78
CA PHE A 98 -2.08 -18.55 11.20
C PHE A 98 -3.55 -18.24 11.53
N ALA A 99 -4.43 -19.24 11.52
CA ALA A 99 -5.82 -19.06 11.91
C ALA A 99 -5.95 -18.69 13.41
N ASP A 100 -5.16 -19.32 14.28
CA ASP A 100 -5.09 -18.99 15.71
C ASP A 100 -4.57 -17.55 15.92
N MET A 101 -3.52 -17.15 15.19
CA MET A 101 -3.03 -15.77 15.19
C MET A 101 -4.12 -14.78 14.77
N LYS A 102 -4.86 -15.08 13.70
CA LYS A 102 -5.98 -14.23 13.24
C LYS A 102 -7.06 -14.09 14.31
N GLY A 103 -7.36 -15.17 15.03
CA GLY A 103 -8.28 -15.16 16.18
C GLY A 103 -7.79 -14.24 17.31
N LYS A 104 -6.51 -14.36 17.69
CA LYS A 104 -5.88 -13.48 18.70
C LYS A 104 -5.87 -12.02 18.24
N GLN A 105 -5.64 -11.77 16.96
CA GLN A 105 -5.64 -10.43 16.37
C GLN A 105 -7.02 -9.76 16.40
N SER A 106 -8.09 -10.51 16.09
CA SER A 106 -9.47 -10.01 16.23
C SER A 106 -9.77 -9.62 17.68
N ALA A 107 -9.35 -10.44 18.64
CA ALA A 107 -9.52 -10.12 20.07
C ALA A 107 -8.79 -8.84 20.48
N ILE A 108 -7.61 -8.56 19.92
CA ILE A 108 -6.86 -7.30 20.16
C ILE A 108 -7.63 -6.11 19.58
N LEU A 109 -8.14 -6.23 18.35
CA LEU A 109 -8.88 -5.15 17.71
C LEU A 109 -10.16 -4.81 18.50
N ASP A 110 -10.86 -5.82 18.98
CA ASP A 110 -12.06 -5.64 19.80
C ASP A 110 -11.72 -5.03 21.18
N ALA A 111 -10.60 -5.42 21.78
CA ALA A 111 -10.08 -4.77 22.99
C ALA A 111 -9.73 -3.29 22.73
N ALA A 112 -9.09 -2.97 21.60
CA ALA A 112 -8.75 -1.60 21.22
C ALA A 112 -10.00 -0.73 20.98
N LYS A 113 -11.04 -1.27 20.32
CA LYS A 113 -12.33 -0.59 20.16
C LYS A 113 -12.99 -0.30 21.51
N GLU A 114 -12.98 -1.26 22.42
CA GLU A 114 -13.55 -1.10 23.76
C GLU A 114 -12.76 -0.05 24.57
N ILE A 115 -11.43 0.04 24.38
CA ILE A 115 -10.60 1.10 24.95
C ILE A 115 -11.01 2.47 24.39
N ASN A 116 -11.14 2.61 23.07
CA ASN A 116 -11.57 3.88 22.46
C ASN A 116 -12.95 4.30 22.95
N LYS A 117 -13.89 3.36 23.07
CA LYS A 117 -15.22 3.60 23.63
C LYS A 117 -15.15 4.09 25.09
N LYS A 118 -14.30 3.48 25.92
CA LYS A 118 -14.08 3.91 27.31
C LYS A 118 -13.42 5.29 27.38
N LEU A 119 -12.45 5.59 26.50
CA LEU A 119 -11.80 6.90 26.39
C LEU A 119 -12.76 8.00 25.96
N ALA A 120 -13.67 7.72 25.02
CA ALA A 120 -14.71 8.66 24.62
C ALA A 120 -15.63 9.03 25.81
N ASN A 121 -15.98 8.05 26.64
CA ASN A 121 -16.81 8.25 27.83
C ASN A 121 -16.05 8.94 29.01
N ILE A 122 -14.72 9.00 28.96
CA ILE A 122 -13.89 9.66 29.99
C ILE A 122 -14.01 11.20 29.94
N GLY A 123 -14.45 11.76 28.81
CA GLY A 123 -14.69 13.21 28.65
C GLY A 123 -15.74 13.79 29.59
N ASP A 124 -16.61 12.96 30.19
CA ASP A 124 -17.81 13.40 30.91
C ASP A 124 -17.74 13.27 32.44
N SER A 125 -16.70 12.71 33.06
CA SER A 125 -16.65 12.55 34.53
C SER A 125 -15.24 12.51 35.14
N SER A 126 -14.93 13.53 35.96
CA SER A 126 -13.58 13.84 36.47
C SER A 126 -13.19 13.15 37.79
N SER A 127 -14.00 12.31 38.42
CA SER A 127 -13.78 11.92 39.83
C SER A 127 -13.13 10.55 40.10
N THR A 128 -12.66 9.81 39.09
CA THR A 128 -12.08 8.47 39.29
C THR A 128 -10.75 8.27 38.57
N THR A 129 -9.71 8.98 38.98
CA THR A 129 -8.37 8.90 38.37
C THR A 129 -7.65 7.58 38.67
N LEU A 130 -7.90 6.94 39.82
CA LEU A 130 -7.22 5.71 40.25
C LEU A 130 -7.70 4.44 39.55
N SER A 131 -9.02 4.24 39.39
CA SER A 131 -9.54 3.11 38.60
C SER A 131 -9.23 3.25 37.11
N LYS A 132 -8.99 4.48 36.63
CA LYS A 132 -8.50 4.76 35.27
C LYS A 132 -7.05 4.31 35.07
N LEU A 133 -6.18 4.47 36.08
CA LEU A 133 -4.79 3.99 36.07
C LEU A 133 -4.68 2.46 36.05
N GLU A 134 -5.54 1.74 36.77
CA GLU A 134 -5.59 0.28 36.73
C GLU A 134 -5.98 -0.25 35.34
N GLY A 135 -6.89 0.44 34.63
CA GLY A 135 -7.23 0.15 33.24
C GLY A 135 -6.01 0.26 32.32
N PHE A 136 -5.21 1.32 32.45
CA PHE A 136 -3.98 1.48 31.66
C PHE A 136 -2.94 0.39 31.94
N ARG A 137 -2.82 -0.08 33.19
CA ARG A 137 -1.90 -1.18 33.52
C ARG A 137 -2.30 -2.49 32.84
N SER A 138 -3.58 -2.84 32.90
CA SER A 138 -4.12 -4.03 32.22
C SER A 138 -3.93 -3.96 30.70
N ILE A 139 -4.04 -2.76 30.12
CA ILE A 139 -3.77 -2.51 28.70
C ILE A 139 -2.29 -2.72 28.37
N SER A 140 -1.38 -2.18 29.20
CA SER A 140 0.06 -2.34 29.00
C SER A 140 0.49 -3.81 29.07
N GLU A 141 -0.10 -4.59 29.98
CA GLU A 141 0.13 -6.04 30.09
C GLU A 141 -0.37 -6.77 28.82
N SER A 142 -1.56 -6.42 28.33
CA SER A 142 -2.10 -6.99 27.09
C SER A 142 -1.24 -6.68 25.87
N ILE A 143 -0.71 -5.45 25.75
CA ILE A 143 0.19 -5.06 24.65
C ILE A 143 1.49 -5.86 24.71
N GLU A 144 2.04 -6.10 25.90
CA GLU A 144 3.28 -6.85 26.07
C GLU A 144 3.10 -8.34 25.74
N ASP A 145 1.95 -8.92 26.07
CA ASP A 145 1.61 -10.30 25.68
C ASP A 145 1.48 -10.46 24.16
N VAL A 146 0.89 -9.46 23.49
CA VAL A 146 0.82 -9.40 22.02
C VAL A 146 2.21 -9.30 21.41
N ARG A 147 3.06 -8.42 21.94
CA ARG A 147 4.44 -8.27 21.48
C ARG A 147 5.22 -9.58 21.59
N LYS A 148 5.09 -10.30 22.70
CA LYS A 148 5.70 -11.62 22.90
C LYS A 148 5.17 -12.64 21.90
N SER A 149 3.84 -12.72 21.73
CA SER A 149 3.24 -13.64 20.75
C SER A 149 3.73 -13.36 19.34
N LEU A 150 3.85 -12.09 18.94
CA LEU A 150 4.34 -11.67 17.63
C LEU A 150 5.82 -12.01 17.43
N SER A 151 6.65 -11.88 18.49
CA SER A 151 8.06 -12.30 18.46
C SER A 151 8.18 -13.80 18.22
N THR A 152 7.45 -14.61 18.98
CA THR A 152 7.43 -16.07 18.83
C THR A 152 6.98 -16.50 17.43
N THR A 153 5.94 -15.87 16.89
CA THR A 153 5.49 -16.12 15.51
C THR A 153 6.56 -15.74 14.49
N THR A 154 7.21 -14.58 14.65
CA THR A 154 8.26 -14.11 13.74
C THR A 154 9.44 -15.07 13.76
N GLU A 155 9.85 -15.55 14.93
CA GLU A 155 10.89 -16.56 15.09
C GLU A 155 10.49 -17.89 14.43
N GLY A 156 9.24 -18.32 14.56
CA GLY A 156 8.71 -19.51 13.86
C GLY A 156 8.75 -19.39 12.34
N ILE A 157 8.34 -18.23 11.79
CA ILE A 157 8.40 -17.95 10.36
C ILE A 157 9.86 -17.92 9.88
N GLN A 158 10.76 -17.29 10.64
CA GLN A 158 12.19 -17.21 10.30
C GLN A 158 12.85 -18.60 10.33
N GLN A 159 12.54 -19.40 11.35
CA GLN A 159 13.04 -20.76 11.47
C GLN A 159 12.56 -21.63 10.30
N TRP A 160 11.27 -21.54 9.96
CA TRP A 160 10.73 -22.26 8.82
C TRP A 160 11.30 -21.81 7.47
N THR A 161 11.55 -20.51 7.31
CA THR A 161 12.24 -19.96 6.12
C THR A 161 13.63 -20.58 5.93
N LYS A 162 14.30 -20.97 7.02
CA LYS A 162 15.60 -21.66 7.00
C LYS A 162 15.49 -23.16 6.71
N GLU A 163 14.41 -23.82 7.16
CA GLU A 163 14.20 -25.28 7.00
C GLU A 163 13.56 -25.66 5.65
N LEU A 164 12.79 -24.75 5.05
CA LEU A 164 12.11 -24.91 3.76
C LEU A 164 13.02 -25.37 2.59
N PRO A 165 14.23 -24.79 2.40
CA PRO A 165 15.13 -25.18 1.32
C PRO A 165 15.61 -26.64 1.41
N GLU A 166 15.65 -27.20 2.62
CA GLU A 166 16.04 -28.61 2.86
C GLU A 166 14.89 -29.58 2.57
N LEU A 167 13.63 -29.16 2.75
CA LEU A 167 12.43 -29.99 2.57
C LEU A 167 11.94 -30.11 1.11
N ILE A 168 12.23 -29.12 0.26
CA ILE A 168 11.60 -29.02 -1.09
C ILE A 168 12.62 -29.23 -2.23
N GLY A 169 13.91 -29.34 -1.94
CA GLY A 169 14.97 -29.38 -2.96
C GLY A 169 15.25 -27.97 -3.49
N GLN A 170 16.50 -27.53 -3.30
CA GLN A 170 16.91 -26.12 -3.31
C GLN A 170 16.65 -25.29 -4.59
N GLN A 171 16.28 -25.88 -5.73
CA GLN A 171 16.31 -25.16 -7.02
C GLN A 171 15.03 -24.40 -7.40
N ASN A 172 13.84 -24.84 -6.98
CA ASN A 172 12.59 -24.22 -7.44
C ASN A 172 12.05 -23.15 -6.48
N TRP A 173 12.24 -23.34 -5.18
CA TRP A 173 11.62 -22.47 -4.16
C TRP A 173 12.25 -21.08 -4.06
N THR A 174 13.58 -20.98 -4.10
CA THR A 174 14.26 -19.66 -4.09
C THR A 174 13.96 -18.87 -5.35
N THR A 175 13.67 -19.55 -6.46
CA THR A 175 13.20 -18.93 -7.71
C THR A 175 11.75 -18.47 -7.57
N PHE A 176 10.86 -19.29 -7.01
CA PHE A 176 9.47 -18.91 -6.73
C PHE A 176 9.37 -17.70 -5.79
N LEU A 177 9.97 -17.76 -4.60
CA LEU A 177 9.94 -16.64 -3.64
C LEU A 177 10.63 -15.39 -4.19
N ARG A 178 11.74 -15.53 -4.92
CA ARG A 178 12.41 -14.40 -5.57
C ARG A 178 11.51 -13.79 -6.64
N ASN A 179 10.80 -14.61 -7.42
CA ASN A 179 9.86 -14.13 -8.42
C ASN A 179 8.65 -13.45 -7.75
N SER A 180 8.03 -14.05 -6.74
CA SER A 180 6.89 -13.45 -6.02
C SER A 180 7.27 -12.15 -5.28
N LEU A 181 8.42 -12.09 -4.61
CA LEU A 181 8.92 -10.87 -3.96
C LEU A 181 9.33 -9.80 -4.98
N ARG A 182 9.88 -10.21 -6.13
CA ARG A 182 10.18 -9.34 -7.25
C ARG A 182 8.89 -8.79 -7.87
N ASP A 183 7.86 -9.62 -8.04
CA ASP A 183 6.55 -9.22 -8.55
C ASP A 183 5.90 -8.17 -7.63
N ILE A 184 6.04 -8.32 -6.30
CA ILE A 184 5.57 -7.33 -5.31
C ILE A 184 6.38 -6.02 -5.35
N GLN A 185 7.69 -6.07 -5.62
CA GLN A 185 8.53 -4.87 -5.79
C GLN A 185 8.42 -4.25 -7.20
N ASP A 186 7.87 -4.98 -8.16
CA ASP A 186 7.74 -4.59 -9.56
C ASP A 186 6.38 -3.99 -9.92
N ILE A 187 5.45 -3.82 -8.97
CA ILE A 187 4.18 -3.11 -9.21
C ILE A 187 4.26 -1.60 -9.00
N LYS A 188 5.16 -1.08 -8.16
CA LYS A 188 5.35 0.36 -7.94
C LYS A 188 6.71 0.81 -8.43
N LYS A 189 6.75 1.87 -9.24
CA LYS A 189 7.99 2.53 -9.68
C LYS A 189 7.89 4.03 -9.43
N SER A 190 8.95 4.58 -8.85
CA SER A 190 9.03 5.99 -8.44
C SER A 190 10.19 6.68 -9.15
N TRP A 191 10.01 7.96 -9.44
CA TRP A 191 10.98 8.81 -10.11
C TRP A 191 11.11 10.14 -9.37
N TYR A 192 12.35 10.44 -8.96
CA TYR A 192 12.72 11.70 -8.34
C TYR A 192 13.12 12.72 -9.41
N ILE A 193 12.46 13.87 -9.41
CA ILE A 193 12.60 14.92 -10.43
C ILE A 193 13.11 16.18 -9.74
N GLU A 194 14.35 16.55 -10.06
CA GLU A 194 15.02 17.74 -9.53
C GLU A 194 14.77 19.00 -10.37
N ASN A 195 15.18 20.16 -9.85
CA ASN A 195 15.17 21.44 -10.56
C ASN A 195 13.76 21.86 -11.04
N ILE A 196 12.76 21.63 -10.18
CA ILE A 196 11.36 21.90 -10.50
C ILE A 196 11.13 23.38 -10.79
N SER A 197 11.75 24.28 -10.02
CA SER A 197 11.72 25.72 -10.26
C SER A 197 12.19 26.09 -11.67
N GLY A 198 13.28 25.48 -12.15
CA GLY A 198 13.79 25.67 -13.51
C GLY A 198 12.85 25.16 -14.59
N HIS A 199 12.19 24.01 -14.36
CA HIS A 199 11.19 23.47 -15.28
C HIS A 199 9.93 24.35 -15.36
N VAL A 200 9.46 24.84 -14.22
CA VAL A 200 8.33 25.79 -14.12
C VAL A 200 8.66 27.11 -14.82
N ALA A 201 9.87 27.65 -14.64
CA ALA A 201 10.30 28.86 -15.33
C ALA A 201 10.33 28.68 -16.86
N ARG A 202 10.86 27.54 -17.33
CA ARG A 202 10.87 27.20 -18.76
C ARG A 202 9.49 27.01 -19.36
N ALA A 203 8.50 26.60 -18.56
CA ALA A 203 7.11 26.47 -19.01
C ALA A 203 6.50 27.79 -19.49
N ALA A 204 7.10 28.94 -19.14
CA ALA A 204 6.71 30.25 -19.66
C ALA A 204 6.92 30.41 -21.18
N SER A 205 7.84 29.65 -21.78
CA SER A 205 8.13 29.69 -23.22
C SER A 205 7.43 28.59 -24.01
N GLY A 206 6.65 27.73 -23.35
CA GLY A 206 5.97 26.60 -23.96
C GLY A 206 6.02 25.36 -23.08
N ARG A 207 5.27 24.32 -23.46
CA ARG A 207 5.19 23.07 -22.68
C ARG A 207 6.56 22.40 -22.57
N VAL A 208 6.96 22.07 -21.35
CA VAL A 208 8.18 21.30 -21.05
C VAL A 208 7.79 19.85 -20.84
N TRP A 209 8.53 18.92 -21.44
CA TRP A 209 8.38 17.48 -21.24
C TRP A 209 9.65 16.90 -20.65
N LEU A 210 9.48 16.04 -19.64
CA LEU A 210 10.54 15.27 -19.01
C LEU A 210 10.14 13.79 -19.06
N ASN A 211 11.11 12.93 -19.31
CA ASN A 211 10.94 11.47 -19.29
C ASN A 211 11.84 10.88 -18.22
N SER A 212 11.35 9.89 -17.49
CA SER A 212 12.20 9.06 -16.62
C SER A 212 13.11 8.16 -17.46
N GLU A 213 14.07 7.52 -16.79
CA GLU A 213 14.67 6.30 -17.34
C GLU A 213 13.58 5.22 -17.54
N THR A 214 13.83 4.29 -18.46
CA THR A 214 12.94 3.15 -18.68
C THR A 214 13.06 2.16 -17.52
N PHE A 215 11.93 1.61 -17.09
CA PHE A 215 11.85 0.60 -16.04
C PHE A 215 10.94 -0.55 -16.47
N VAL A 216 11.10 -1.71 -15.82
CA VAL A 216 10.22 -2.86 -16.00
C VAL A 216 9.18 -2.88 -14.88
N VAL A 217 7.92 -3.08 -15.23
CA VAL A 217 6.77 -3.11 -14.31
C VAL A 217 5.79 -4.19 -14.78
N ALA A 218 5.55 -5.20 -13.93
CA ALA A 218 4.81 -6.44 -14.28
C ALA A 218 5.23 -7.05 -15.64
N GLY A 219 6.53 -7.09 -15.91
CA GLY A 219 7.11 -7.61 -17.17
C GLY A 219 7.06 -6.63 -18.36
N TYR A 220 6.27 -5.56 -18.31
CA TYR A 220 6.25 -4.52 -19.34
C TYR A 220 7.38 -3.54 -19.14
N THR A 221 8.03 -3.10 -20.22
CA THR A 221 8.95 -1.96 -20.16
C THR A 221 8.17 -0.68 -20.35
N GLY A 222 8.42 0.33 -19.53
CA GLY A 222 7.76 1.62 -19.61
C GLY A 222 8.58 2.75 -19.01
N GLN A 223 8.02 3.95 -19.04
CA GLN A 223 8.61 5.15 -18.46
C GLN A 223 7.51 6.09 -17.95
N LEU A 224 7.85 6.90 -16.94
CA LEU A 224 7.02 8.01 -16.49
C LEU A 224 7.34 9.25 -17.33
N LEU A 225 6.32 10.06 -17.61
CA LEU A 225 6.47 11.34 -18.27
C LEU A 225 5.81 12.42 -17.43
N VAL A 226 6.51 13.52 -17.26
CA VAL A 226 6.00 14.71 -16.62
C VAL A 226 5.99 15.85 -17.61
N SER A 227 4.91 16.62 -17.62
CA SER A 227 4.84 17.86 -18.37
C SER A 227 4.60 19.05 -17.46
N PHE A 228 5.16 20.20 -17.84
CA PHE A 228 4.84 21.48 -17.23
C PHE A 228 4.27 22.39 -18.30
N GLU A 229 3.06 22.91 -18.07
CA GLU A 229 2.37 23.77 -19.02
C GLU A 229 1.81 24.99 -18.30
N ARG A 230 2.16 26.17 -18.81
CA ARG A 230 1.58 27.44 -18.35
C ARG A 230 0.26 27.70 -19.07
N GLU A 231 -0.80 27.95 -18.32
CA GLU A 231 -2.09 28.33 -18.83
C GLU A 231 -2.20 29.85 -19.04
N SER A 232 -3.26 30.27 -19.75
CA SER A 232 -3.50 31.68 -20.07
C SER A 232 -3.71 32.56 -18.84
N ASN A 233 -4.12 32.00 -17.71
CA ASN A 233 -4.27 32.71 -16.43
C ASN A 233 -2.93 32.87 -15.68
N GLY A 234 -1.84 32.29 -16.19
CA GLY A 234 -0.51 32.35 -15.59
C GLY A 234 -0.17 31.16 -14.71
N ASP A 235 -1.13 30.29 -14.38
CA ASP A 235 -0.92 29.10 -13.58
C ASP A 235 -0.06 28.08 -14.35
N VAL A 236 0.76 27.33 -13.62
CA VAL A 236 1.53 26.22 -14.19
C VAL A 236 0.97 24.90 -13.69
N TRP A 237 0.56 24.06 -14.61
CA TRP A 237 0.06 22.71 -14.35
C TRP A 237 1.13 21.67 -14.61
N LEU A 238 1.20 20.71 -13.69
CA LEU A 238 1.93 19.47 -13.83
C LEU A 238 1.00 18.43 -14.47
N GLY A 239 1.39 17.90 -15.62
CA GLY A 239 0.82 16.70 -16.21
C GLY A 239 1.66 15.48 -15.87
N LEU A 240 1.02 14.33 -15.66
CA LEU A 240 1.68 13.06 -15.33
C LEU A 240 1.10 11.94 -16.20
N TYR A 241 1.99 11.14 -16.79
CA TYR A 241 1.65 10.10 -17.75
C TYR A 241 2.55 8.88 -17.61
N PHE A 242 2.08 7.76 -18.14
CA PHE A 242 2.84 6.53 -18.30
C PHE A 242 2.88 6.12 -19.77
N SER A 243 4.07 5.79 -20.27
CA SER A 243 4.25 5.23 -21.62
C SER A 243 4.80 3.82 -21.55
N LEU A 244 4.32 2.99 -22.46
CA LEU A 244 4.85 1.66 -22.71
C LEU A 244 5.97 1.74 -23.75
N CYS A 245 7.07 1.05 -23.49
CA CYS A 245 8.27 1.04 -24.29
C CYS A 245 8.55 -0.37 -24.82
N MET A 246 9.18 -0.42 -25.99
CA MET A 246 9.51 -1.64 -26.69
C MET A 246 10.55 -2.43 -25.90
N SER A 247 10.34 -3.73 -25.81
CA SER A 247 11.23 -4.68 -25.13
C SER A 247 11.40 -5.96 -25.94
N SER A 248 12.51 -6.68 -25.71
CA SER A 248 12.71 -8.03 -26.24
C SER A 248 11.62 -8.99 -25.77
N GLU A 249 11.09 -8.75 -24.56
CA GLU A 249 10.09 -9.61 -23.92
C GLU A 249 8.66 -9.35 -24.40
N ASP A 250 8.42 -8.32 -25.23
CA ASP A 250 7.07 -7.93 -25.67
C ASP A 250 6.35 -9.02 -26.47
N MET A 251 7.06 -10.04 -26.97
CA MET A 251 6.47 -11.20 -27.63
C MET A 251 5.77 -12.15 -26.66
N MET A 252 6.16 -12.15 -25.39
CA MET A 252 5.62 -13.02 -24.35
C MET A 252 4.51 -12.36 -23.53
N LEU A 253 4.30 -11.05 -23.71
CA LEU A 253 3.33 -10.26 -22.98
C LEU A 253 1.98 -10.16 -23.70
N GLN A 254 0.93 -9.93 -22.92
CA GLN A 254 -0.41 -9.72 -23.45
C GLN A 254 -0.56 -8.31 -24.03
N TRP A 255 -1.17 -8.21 -25.21
CA TRP A 255 -1.48 -6.92 -25.84
C TRP A 255 -2.93 -6.88 -26.35
N PRO A 256 -3.61 -5.71 -26.32
CA PRO A 256 -3.14 -4.44 -25.76
C PRO A 256 -2.96 -4.51 -24.24
N PHE A 257 -2.16 -3.60 -23.69
CA PHE A 257 -1.97 -3.45 -22.25
C PHE A 257 -3.31 -3.17 -21.57
N ARG A 258 -3.61 -3.90 -20.50
CA ARG A 258 -4.92 -3.89 -19.83
C ARG A 258 -4.83 -3.84 -18.31
N ILE A 259 -3.65 -3.64 -17.74
CA ILE A 259 -3.50 -3.61 -16.28
C ILE A 259 -3.85 -2.18 -15.81
N PRO A 260 -4.87 -1.97 -14.97
CA PRO A 260 -5.13 -0.67 -14.38
C PRO A 260 -3.96 -0.19 -13.57
N TYR A 261 -3.83 1.13 -13.48
CA TYR A 261 -2.73 1.71 -12.72
C TYR A 261 -3.13 3.04 -12.10
N THR A 262 -2.43 3.40 -11.04
CA THR A 262 -2.47 4.72 -10.43
C THR A 262 -1.19 5.47 -10.79
N LEU A 263 -1.34 6.73 -11.16
CA LEU A 263 -0.26 7.70 -11.20
C LEU A 263 -0.31 8.54 -9.94
N GLU A 264 0.86 8.85 -9.37
CA GLU A 264 0.96 9.53 -8.08
C GLU A 264 1.99 10.65 -8.12
N VAL A 265 1.72 11.75 -7.40
CA VAL A 265 2.76 12.65 -6.90
C VAL A 265 2.84 12.44 -5.40
N ASN A 266 3.96 11.91 -4.94
CA ASN A 266 4.12 11.47 -3.55
C ASN A 266 4.47 12.66 -2.64
N HIS A 267 3.78 12.76 -1.52
CA HIS A 267 4.13 13.70 -0.46
C HIS A 267 5.32 13.14 0.33
N PRO A 268 6.38 13.93 0.57
CA PRO A 268 7.64 13.42 1.12
C PRO A 268 7.54 12.85 2.54
N THR A 269 6.52 13.26 3.31
CA THR A 269 6.41 12.94 4.74
C THR A 269 5.06 12.38 5.19
N VAL A 270 4.02 12.42 4.35
CA VAL A 270 2.64 12.11 4.75
C VAL A 270 1.97 11.37 3.59
N PRO A 271 2.12 10.02 3.51
CA PRO A 271 1.63 9.24 2.37
C PRO A 271 0.14 9.40 2.07
N GLU A 272 -0.69 9.70 3.08
CA GLU A 272 -2.13 9.92 2.94
C GLU A 272 -2.44 11.19 2.14
N ARG A 273 -1.45 12.07 1.96
CA ARG A 273 -1.57 13.28 1.15
C ARG A 273 -1.13 13.05 -0.29
N ASP A 274 -0.66 11.87 -0.67
CA ASP A 274 -0.29 11.58 -2.05
C ASP A 274 -1.41 11.98 -3.01
N VAL A 275 -1.05 12.69 -4.07
CA VAL A 275 -2.02 13.02 -5.10
C VAL A 275 -2.10 11.87 -6.07
N VAL A 276 -3.27 11.27 -6.18
CA VAL A 276 -3.51 10.08 -7.01
C VAL A 276 -4.37 10.41 -8.23
N GLY A 277 -4.08 9.75 -9.35
CA GLY A 277 -4.93 9.71 -10.54
C GLY A 277 -5.04 8.29 -11.08
N HIS A 278 -6.26 7.78 -11.17
CA HIS A 278 -6.52 6.39 -11.56
C HIS A 278 -6.75 6.27 -13.07
N VAL A 279 -6.18 5.20 -13.65
CA VAL A 279 -6.44 4.75 -15.02
C VAL A 279 -7.05 3.35 -14.93
N THR A 280 -8.32 3.24 -15.32
CA THR A 280 -9.15 2.03 -15.12
C THR A 280 -9.48 1.37 -16.45
N PHE A 281 -10.14 0.21 -16.43
CA PHE A 281 -10.53 -0.51 -17.65
C PHE A 281 -11.39 0.30 -18.61
N LYS A 282 -12.20 1.24 -18.08
CA LYS A 282 -13.04 2.13 -18.90
C LYS A 282 -12.18 3.02 -19.81
N ASN A 283 -10.93 3.28 -19.42
CA ASN A 283 -9.97 4.01 -20.24
C ASN A 283 -9.42 3.15 -21.38
N PHE A 284 -9.32 1.83 -21.22
CA PHE A 284 -8.75 0.92 -22.23
C PHE A 284 -9.72 0.56 -23.38
N SER A 285 -11.04 0.63 -23.15
CA SER A 285 -12.07 0.19 -24.10
C SER A 285 -12.18 1.04 -25.38
N LYS A 286 -11.52 2.20 -25.42
CA LYS A 286 -11.62 3.15 -26.55
C LYS A 286 -10.58 2.93 -27.67
N GLY A 287 -9.80 1.84 -27.61
CA GLY A 287 -8.86 1.50 -28.69
C GLY A 287 -7.67 2.46 -28.83
N HIS A 288 -7.33 3.14 -27.73
CA HIS A 288 -6.19 4.06 -27.58
C HIS A 288 -4.89 3.43 -28.08
N ASN A 289 -4.12 4.21 -28.85
CA ASN A 289 -2.84 3.77 -29.42
C ASN A 289 -1.76 3.64 -28.32
N GLU A 290 -1.94 4.35 -27.21
CA GLU A 290 -1.09 4.41 -26.03
C GLU A 290 -0.89 3.01 -25.39
N PHE A 291 -1.90 2.15 -25.48
CA PHE A 291 -1.89 0.81 -24.87
C PHE A 291 -1.59 -0.32 -25.86
N ARG A 292 -1.33 -0.01 -27.13
CA ARG A 292 -0.96 -1.03 -28.13
C ARG A 292 0.48 -1.50 -27.90
N LYS A 293 0.85 -2.62 -28.50
CA LYS A 293 2.26 -3.05 -28.51
C LYS A 293 3.14 -1.96 -29.16
N PRO A 294 4.19 -1.46 -28.48
CA PRO A 294 5.14 -0.54 -29.10
C PRO A 294 5.74 -1.16 -30.36
N SER A 295 5.72 -0.41 -31.46
CA SER A 295 6.15 -0.90 -32.78
C SER A 295 7.34 -0.14 -33.38
N GLY A 296 7.93 0.79 -32.63
CA GLY A 296 9.16 1.52 -33.01
C GLY A 296 9.04 2.45 -34.23
N ARG A 297 7.82 2.71 -34.74
CA ARG A 297 7.63 3.45 -36.01
C ARG A 297 7.52 4.97 -35.90
N SER A 298 7.49 5.55 -34.70
CA SER A 298 7.28 6.99 -34.53
C SER A 298 8.54 7.69 -34.02
N GLY A 299 9.35 8.20 -34.95
CA GLY A 299 10.36 9.24 -34.65
C GLY A 299 11.57 8.82 -33.81
N GLY A 300 11.94 7.53 -33.80
CA GLY A 300 13.09 7.03 -33.04
C GLY A 300 12.85 6.86 -31.54
N LEU A 301 11.65 7.20 -31.04
CA LEU A 301 11.23 6.82 -29.70
C LEU A 301 10.75 5.37 -29.71
N HIS A 302 11.39 4.56 -28.88
CA HIS A 302 11.03 3.16 -28.64
C HIS A 302 9.77 3.02 -27.77
N CYS A 303 9.00 4.09 -27.53
CA CYS A 303 7.83 4.08 -26.67
C CYS A 303 6.57 4.62 -27.37
N ASN A 304 5.40 4.17 -26.92
CA ASN A 304 4.13 4.77 -27.28
C ASN A 304 4.01 6.19 -26.72
N MET A 305 2.96 6.90 -27.15
CA MET A 305 2.52 8.12 -26.48
C MET A 305 2.03 7.78 -25.07
N GLY A 306 2.35 8.65 -24.11
CA GLY A 306 1.97 8.45 -22.71
C GLY A 306 0.49 8.71 -22.46
N TYR A 307 -0.12 7.88 -21.61
CA TYR A 307 -1.48 8.05 -21.15
C TYR A 307 -1.50 8.46 -19.67
N GLY A 308 -2.31 9.47 -19.36
CA GLY A 308 -2.40 10.05 -18.03
C GLY A 308 -3.25 11.31 -18.01
N ASN A 309 -2.97 12.22 -17.08
CA ASN A 309 -3.73 13.46 -16.93
C ASN A 309 -2.84 14.67 -17.24
N PRO A 310 -3.16 15.48 -18.27
CA PRO A 310 -2.41 16.70 -18.59
C PRO A 310 -2.53 17.80 -17.54
N ARG A 311 -3.57 17.76 -16.70
CA ARG A 311 -3.79 18.66 -15.58
C ARG A 311 -3.86 17.85 -14.30
N PHE A 312 -2.77 17.14 -13.99
CA PHE A 312 -2.70 16.28 -12.81
C PHE A 312 -2.84 17.15 -11.55
N ARG A 313 -1.94 18.14 -11.37
CA ARG A 313 -2.03 19.16 -10.32
C ARG A 313 -1.43 20.50 -10.71
N ASN A 314 -1.91 21.55 -10.05
CA ASN A 314 -1.34 22.88 -10.12
C ASN A 314 -0.04 22.95 -9.27
N MET A 315 0.99 23.61 -9.78
CA MET A 315 2.29 23.71 -9.11
C MET A 315 2.28 24.58 -7.84
N GLU A 316 1.45 25.63 -7.79
CA GLU A 316 1.26 26.44 -6.59
C GLU A 316 0.72 25.59 -5.45
N PHE A 317 -0.26 24.73 -5.72
CA PHE A 317 -0.80 23.78 -4.75
C PHE A 317 0.27 22.80 -4.26
N LEU A 318 1.04 22.18 -5.17
CA LEU A 318 2.08 21.22 -4.78
C LEU A 318 3.14 21.90 -3.90
N GLN A 319 3.45 23.16 -4.17
CA GLN A 319 4.39 23.94 -3.38
C GLN A 319 3.81 24.32 -2.01
N SER A 320 2.58 24.83 -1.95
CA SER A 320 1.95 25.27 -0.70
C SER A 320 1.69 24.11 0.26
N GLU A 321 1.37 22.93 -0.28
CA GLU A 321 1.09 21.72 0.51
C GLU A 321 2.35 20.91 0.86
N GLY A 322 3.54 21.36 0.46
CA GLY A 322 4.80 20.73 0.89
C GLY A 322 5.22 19.48 0.13
N PHE A 323 4.74 19.29 -1.11
CA PHE A 323 5.22 18.20 -1.98
C PHE A 323 6.63 18.45 -2.53
N LEU A 324 7.05 19.72 -2.60
CA LEU A 324 8.38 20.10 -3.05
C LEU A 324 9.38 19.99 -1.89
N MET A 325 10.34 19.09 -2.00
CA MET A 325 11.45 18.95 -1.06
C MET A 325 12.77 19.17 -1.80
N ASN A 326 13.52 20.22 -1.40
CA ASN A 326 14.78 20.61 -2.05
C ASN A 326 14.66 20.87 -3.56
N ASP A 327 13.62 21.60 -3.97
CA ASP A 327 13.30 21.89 -5.38
C ASP A 327 13.10 20.63 -6.25
N ALA A 328 12.58 19.58 -5.63
CA ALA A 328 12.29 18.31 -6.28
C ALA A 328 10.94 17.73 -5.86
N ILE A 329 10.37 16.88 -6.71
CA ILE A 329 9.17 16.09 -6.45
C ILE A 329 9.42 14.62 -6.77
N THR A 330 8.61 13.74 -6.20
CA THR A 330 8.59 12.32 -6.55
C THR A 330 7.29 11.98 -7.26
N ALA A 331 7.39 11.42 -8.46
CA ALA A 331 6.25 10.87 -9.19
C ALA A 331 6.31 9.35 -9.19
N SER A 332 5.16 8.66 -9.12
CA SER A 332 5.11 7.20 -9.13
C SER A 332 4.03 6.65 -10.05
N ILE A 333 4.20 5.40 -10.45
CA ILE A 333 3.15 4.53 -10.99
C ILE A 333 2.98 3.31 -10.08
N VAL A 334 1.75 2.88 -9.88
CA VAL A 334 1.37 1.64 -9.20
C VAL A 334 0.45 0.83 -10.10
N LEU A 335 0.85 -0.39 -10.47
CA LEU A 335 -0.01 -1.33 -11.19
C LEU A 335 -0.91 -2.09 -10.22
N HIS A 336 -2.16 -2.32 -10.65
CA HIS A 336 -3.13 -3.09 -9.88
C HIS A 336 -3.31 -4.46 -10.53
N THR A 337 -2.62 -5.46 -9.99
CA THR A 337 -2.72 -6.87 -10.42
C THR A 337 -3.56 -7.66 -9.41
N GLY A 338 -4.67 -8.27 -9.83
CA GLY A 338 -5.56 -9.08 -8.96
C GLY A 338 -7.05 -8.90 -9.28
N ASP A 339 -7.97 -9.60 -8.60
CA ASP A 339 -9.43 -9.57 -8.89
C ASP A 339 -10.18 -8.32 -8.36
N ASN A 340 -9.51 -7.40 -7.67
CA ASN A 340 -10.10 -6.14 -7.16
C ASN A 340 -10.34 -5.06 -8.26
N LEU A 341 -10.53 -5.51 -9.49
CA LEU A 341 -10.58 -4.70 -10.71
C LEU A 341 -11.95 -4.07 -10.99
N THR A 342 -12.96 -4.40 -10.19
CA THR A 342 -14.35 -3.97 -10.41
C THR A 342 -14.78 -2.72 -9.64
N GLU A 343 -14.00 -2.24 -8.66
CA GLU A 343 -14.44 -1.13 -7.78
C GLU A 343 -13.56 0.14 -7.80
N VAL A 344 -12.55 0.24 -8.67
CA VAL A 344 -11.77 1.49 -8.88
C VAL A 344 -12.26 2.26 -10.11
#